data_AF-A0A7J8MER1-F1
#
_entry.id   AF-A0A7J8MER1-F1
#
_cell.length_a   1.000
_cell.length_b   1.000
_cell.length_c   1.000
_cell.angle_alpha   90.00
_cell.angle_beta   90.00
_cell.angle_gamma   90.00
#
_symmetry.space_group_name_H-M   'P 1'
#
loop_
_entity.id
_entity.type
_entity.pdbx_description
1 polymer ?
#
loop_
_entity_poly.entity_id
_entity_poly.type
_entity_poly.pdbx_seq_one_letter_code
_entity_poly.pdbx_strand_id
1 'polypeptide(L)'
;VVNISPEEAPFEQNNEGSSLYNFLYPDKDLLPDDKEMTIFDHLEELRQRIFVSVLAVGAAILGCFAFSKELIVFLEAPVKAQGVRFLQLAPGEFFFTTLKVSGYCGLLLGSPVILYEIIAFVLPGLTRAERRFLGPIVLGSSVLFYA
;
A
#
# COMPACT_ATOMS: atom_id res chain seq x y z
N VAL A 1 -68.14 -8.90 -42.40
CA VAL A 1 -68.32 -7.56 -41.79
C VAL A 1 -68.25 -7.80 -40.29
N VAL A 2 -67.13 -7.56 -39.62
CA VAL A 2 -66.77 -6.25 -39.07
C VAL A 2 -65.24 -6.08 -39.11
N ASN A 3 -64.83 -4.96 -39.70
CA ASN A 3 -63.47 -4.44 -39.78
C ASN A 3 -63.35 -3.36 -38.71
N ILE A 4 -62.43 -3.48 -37.74
CA ILE A 4 -61.97 -2.34 -36.92
C ILE A 4 -60.51 -2.56 -36.48
N SER A 5 -59.60 -1.88 -37.15
CA SER A 5 -58.38 -1.28 -36.60
C SER A 5 -58.42 0.19 -37.03
N PRO A 6 -57.67 1.15 -36.45
CA PRO A 6 -56.69 1.10 -35.34
C PRO A 6 -56.97 2.16 -34.25
N GLU A 7 -56.47 1.99 -33.02
CA GLU A 7 -56.39 3.11 -32.06
C GLU A 7 -54.99 3.14 -31.44
N GLU A 8 -54.11 3.90 -32.08
CA GLU A 8 -52.85 4.37 -31.51
C GLU A 8 -53.17 5.50 -30.51
N ALA A 9 -52.83 5.30 -29.23
CA ALA A 9 -52.81 6.34 -28.22
C ALA A 9 -51.78 5.97 -27.12
N PRO A 10 -51.20 6.96 -26.44
CA PRO A 10 -49.78 7.29 -26.49
C PRO A 10 -48.96 6.57 -25.43
N PHE A 11 -47.71 6.25 -25.77
CA PHE A 11 -46.68 5.93 -24.79
C PHE A 11 -46.46 7.17 -23.89
N GLU A 12 -47.18 7.25 -22.77
CA GLU A 12 -46.76 8.06 -21.64
C GLU A 12 -45.44 7.48 -21.13
N GLN A 13 -44.37 8.19 -21.49
CA GLN A 13 -43.00 7.93 -21.09
C GLN A 13 -42.88 8.23 -19.59
N ASN A 14 -43.38 7.30 -18.78
CA ASN A 14 -43.45 7.42 -17.34
C ASN A 14 -42.03 7.29 -16.76
N ASN A 15 -41.56 8.38 -16.14
CA ASN A 15 -40.25 8.54 -15.51
C ASN A 15 -40.02 7.58 -14.30
N GLU A 16 -40.94 6.65 -14.05
CA GLU A 16 -40.80 5.59 -13.04
C GLU A 16 -39.89 4.45 -13.52
N GLY A 17 -39.78 4.27 -14.84
CA GLY A 17 -38.84 3.30 -15.42
C GLY A 17 -37.40 3.61 -15.04
N SER A 18 -36.98 4.88 -14.99
CA SER A 18 -35.58 5.21 -14.65
C SER A 18 -35.22 4.85 -13.20
N SER A 19 -36.13 5.08 -12.26
CA SER A 19 -35.94 4.79 -10.82
C SER A 19 -35.99 3.29 -10.53
N LEU A 20 -36.97 2.56 -11.08
CA LEU A 20 -37.07 1.11 -10.89
C LEU A 20 -35.97 0.35 -11.64
N TYR A 21 -35.54 0.82 -12.82
CA TYR A 21 -34.39 0.23 -13.52
C TYR A 21 -33.08 0.47 -12.75
N ASN A 22 -32.85 1.66 -12.20
CA ASN A 22 -31.67 1.92 -11.36
C ASN A 22 -31.71 1.15 -10.01
N PHE A 23 -32.91 0.87 -9.49
CA PHE A 23 -33.07 0.07 -8.27
C PHE A 23 -32.87 -1.43 -8.52
N LEU A 24 -33.36 -1.94 -9.66
CA LEU A 24 -33.28 -3.36 -10.03
C LEU A 24 -31.95 -3.72 -10.73
N TYR A 25 -31.28 -2.75 -11.34
CA TYR A 25 -29.96 -2.84 -11.98
C TYR A 25 -29.11 -1.63 -11.55
N PRO A 26 -28.57 -1.64 -10.32
CA PRO A 26 -27.63 -0.61 -9.89
C PRO A 26 -26.39 -0.62 -10.78
N ASP A 27 -25.79 0.56 -10.98
CA ASP A 27 -24.61 0.73 -11.83
C ASP A 27 -23.48 -0.24 -11.42
N LYS A 28 -22.86 -0.88 -12.41
CA LYS A 28 -21.85 -1.94 -12.24
C LYS A 28 -20.60 -1.48 -11.50
N ASP A 29 -20.46 -0.17 -11.30
CA ASP A 29 -19.39 0.48 -10.56
C ASP A 29 -19.49 0.29 -9.03
N LEU A 30 -20.66 -0.14 -8.52
CA LEU A 30 -20.86 -0.54 -7.12
C LEU A 30 -20.64 -2.02 -6.85
N LEU A 31 -20.52 -2.84 -7.89
CA LEU A 31 -20.11 -4.23 -7.72
C LEU A 31 -18.61 -4.25 -7.43
N PRO A 32 -18.13 -5.06 -6.46
CA PRO A 32 -16.71 -5.29 -6.31
C PRO A 32 -16.12 -5.68 -7.67
N ASP A 33 -14.90 -5.23 -7.97
CA ASP A 33 -14.19 -5.65 -9.16
C ASP A 33 -14.07 -7.17 -9.11
N ASP A 34 -14.97 -7.89 -9.77
CA ASP A 34 -14.93 -9.33 -9.98
C ASP A 34 -13.77 -9.62 -10.95
N LYS A 35 -12.55 -9.21 -10.60
CA LYS A 35 -11.44 -10.12 -10.81
C LYS A 35 -11.78 -11.28 -9.87
N GLU A 36 -12.48 -12.29 -10.37
CA GLU A 36 -12.71 -13.52 -9.63
C GLU A 36 -11.35 -14.14 -9.34
N MET A 37 -10.75 -13.75 -8.22
CA MET A 37 -9.49 -14.29 -7.74
C MET A 37 -9.87 -15.47 -6.87
N THR A 38 -9.39 -16.65 -7.20
CA THR A 38 -9.50 -17.77 -6.26
C THR A 38 -8.69 -17.42 -5.00
N ILE A 39 -9.04 -17.96 -3.83
CA ILE A 39 -8.22 -17.81 -2.62
C ILE A 39 -6.75 -18.17 -2.87
N PHE A 40 -6.50 -19.16 -3.74
CA PHE A 40 -5.17 -19.51 -4.20
C PHE A 40 -4.46 -18.36 -4.95
N ASP A 41 -5.16 -17.61 -5.80
CA ASP A 41 -4.59 -16.45 -6.51
C ASP A 41 -4.23 -15.33 -5.52
N HIS A 42 -5.09 -15.07 -4.53
CA HIS A 42 -4.79 -14.09 -3.48
C HIS A 42 -3.57 -14.49 -2.63
N LEU A 43 -3.42 -15.78 -2.31
CA LEU A 43 -2.24 -16.30 -1.60
C LEU A 43 -0.97 -16.26 -2.47
N GLU A 44 -1.08 -16.49 -3.78
CA GLU A 44 0.03 -16.35 -4.73
C GLU A 44 0.51 -14.89 -4.80
N GLU A 45 -0.42 -13.94 -4.80
CA GLU A 45 -0.11 -12.50 -4.68
C GLU A 45 0.62 -12.21 -3.35
N LEU A 46 0.15 -12.72 -2.21
CA LEU A 46 0.84 -12.56 -0.92
C LEU A 46 2.29 -13.04 -1.00
N ARG A 47 2.51 -14.24 -1.56
CA ARG A 47 3.86 -14.82 -1.69
C ARG A 47 4.76 -13.90 -2.50
N GLN A 48 4.30 -13.46 -3.67
CA GLN A 48 5.08 -12.61 -4.56
C GLN A 48 5.40 -11.26 -3.90
N ARG A 49 4.43 -10.66 -3.20
CA ARG A 49 4.58 -9.39 -2.47
C ARG A 49 5.56 -9.51 -1.31
N ILE A 50 5.52 -10.61 -0.56
CA ILE A 50 6.50 -10.88 0.51
C ILE A 50 7.91 -11.01 -0.06
N PHE A 51 8.10 -11.70 -1.19
CA PHE A 51 9.42 -11.78 -1.81
C PHE A 51 9.93 -10.40 -2.24
N VAL A 52 9.08 -9.58 -2.85
CA VAL A 52 9.44 -8.22 -3.26
C VAL A 52 9.76 -7.33 -2.05
N SER A 53 8.96 -7.38 -0.98
CA SER A 53 9.17 -6.57 0.22
C SER A 53 10.44 -6.98 0.97
N VAL A 54 10.70 -8.29 1.11
CA VAL A 54 11.94 -8.81 1.71
C VAL A 54 13.15 -8.39 0.90
N LEU A 55 13.08 -8.43 -0.43
CA LEU A 55 14.19 -8.04 -1.30
C LEU A 55 14.42 -6.52 -1.25
N ALA A 56 13.36 -5.71 -1.22
CA ALA A 56 13.46 -4.27 -1.09
C ALA A 56 14.06 -3.84 0.27
N VAL A 57 13.59 -4.44 1.37
CA VAL A 57 14.14 -4.21 2.71
C VAL A 57 15.57 -4.71 2.81
N GLY A 58 15.86 -5.89 2.26
CA GLY A 58 17.21 -6.44 2.19
C GLY A 58 18.17 -5.52 1.44
N ALA A 59 17.75 -4.97 0.30
CA ALA A 59 18.51 -3.99 -0.47
C ALA A 59 18.72 -2.68 0.31
N ALA A 60 17.70 -2.19 1.02
CA ALA A 60 17.80 -1.01 1.88
C ALA A 60 18.77 -1.22 3.04
N ILE A 61 18.71 -2.37 3.71
CA ILE A 61 19.64 -2.74 4.79
C ILE A 61 21.06 -2.87 4.25
N LEU A 62 21.28 -3.53 3.11
CA LEU A 62 22.60 -3.62 2.48
C LEU A 62 23.16 -2.25 2.09
N GLY A 63 22.30 -1.36 1.57
CA GLY A 63 22.64 0.03 1.31
C GLY A 63 23.09 0.75 2.58
N CYS A 64 22.27 0.72 3.64
CA CYS A 64 22.62 1.30 4.94
C CYS A 64 23.86 0.67 5.57
N PHE A 65 24.11 -0.62 5.33
CA PHE A 65 25.30 -1.29 5.81
C PHE A 65 26.56 -0.76 5.12
N ALA A 66 26.51 -0.50 3.81
CA ALA A 66 27.61 0.13 3.08
C ALA A 66 27.93 1.55 3.59
N PHE A 67 26.90 2.33 3.93
CA PHE A 67 27.03 3.68 4.50
C PHE A 67 27.08 3.71 6.04
N SER A 68 27.23 2.55 6.70
CA SER A 68 27.11 2.44 8.16
C SER A 68 28.11 3.30 8.94
N LYS A 69 29.31 3.51 8.40
CA LYS A 69 30.34 4.37 9.03
C LYS A 69 29.88 5.83 9.14
N GLU A 70 29.27 6.37 8.08
CA GLU A 70 28.72 7.73 8.08
C GLU A 70 27.54 7.86 9.05
N LEU A 71 26.66 6.85 9.08
CA LEU A 71 25.56 6.78 10.04
C LEU A 71 26.07 6.86 11.48
N ILE A 72 27.05 6.03 11.83
CA ILE A 72 27.58 6.00 13.21
C ILE A 72 28.22 7.35 13.57
N VAL A 73 28.99 7.96 12.67
CA VAL A 73 29.58 9.29 12.91
C VAL A 73 28.51 10.36 13.10
N PHE A 74 27.41 10.29 12.34
CA PHE A 74 26.27 11.20 12.50
C PHE A 74 25.58 11.00 13.86
N LEU A 75 25.38 9.75 14.29
CA LEU A 75 24.80 9.44 15.62
C LEU A 75 25.74 9.80 16.78
N GLU A 76 27.06 9.76 16.58
CA GLU A 76 28.06 10.13 17.59
C GLU A 76 28.20 11.65 17.77
N ALA A 77 27.89 12.44 16.74
CA ALA A 77 27.99 13.91 16.76
C ALA A 77 27.24 14.58 17.93
N PRO A 78 25.94 14.30 18.20
CA PRO A 78 25.22 14.90 19.33
C PRO A 78 25.74 14.43 20.69
N VAL A 79 26.21 13.18 20.80
CA VAL A 79 26.71 12.62 22.07
C VAL A 79 28.06 13.23 22.45
N LYS A 80 28.93 13.47 21.46
CA LYS A 80 30.21 14.16 21.66
C LYS A 80 30.00 15.61 22.12
N ALA A 81 28.96 16.29 21.63
CA ALA A 81 28.60 17.64 22.07
C ALA A 81 28.14 17.69 23.54
N GLN A 82 27.59 16.58 24.07
CA GLN A 82 27.21 16.45 25.48
C GLN A 82 28.38 16.05 26.40
N GLY A 83 29.61 15.94 25.87
CA GLY A 83 30.81 15.67 26.65
C GLY A 83 30.95 14.22 27.15
N VAL A 84 30.04 13.33 26.77
CA VAL A 84 30.13 11.90 27.09
C VAL A 84 30.99 11.22 26.04
N ARG A 85 32.13 10.67 26.46
CA ARG A 85 33.02 9.92 25.58
C ARG A 85 32.46 8.52 25.41
N PHE A 86 32.06 8.14 24.19
CA PHE A 86 31.72 6.75 23.88
C PHE A 86 32.91 5.86 24.23
N LEU A 87 32.73 5.01 25.23
CA LEU A 87 33.71 4.00 25.61
C LEU A 87 33.32 2.72 24.88
N GLN A 88 34.08 2.33 23.86
CA GLN A 88 33.98 0.98 23.32
C GLN A 88 34.57 0.02 24.36
N LEU A 89 33.71 -0.78 25.00
CA LEU A 89 34.12 -1.73 26.03
C LEU A 89 34.75 -2.99 25.41
N ALA A 90 34.44 -3.28 24.13
CA ALA A 90 35.07 -4.37 23.38
C ALA A 90 35.08 -4.12 21.86
N PRO A 91 36.06 -4.67 21.10
CA PRO A 91 36.05 -4.62 19.63
C PRO A 91 34.83 -5.33 19.00
N GLY A 92 34.20 -6.26 19.71
CA GLY A 92 32.97 -6.92 19.29
C GLY A 92 31.73 -6.00 19.32
N GLU A 93 31.66 -5.03 20.24
CA GLU A 93 30.50 -4.13 20.35
C GLU A 93 30.33 -3.27 19.09
N PHE A 94 31.43 -2.83 18.47
CA PHE A 94 31.35 -2.02 17.27
C PHE A 94 30.66 -2.74 16.12
N PHE A 95 30.95 -4.04 15.94
CA PHE A 95 30.30 -4.86 14.93
C PHE A 95 28.80 -5.02 15.20
N PHE A 96 28.42 -5.37 16.43
CA PHE A 96 27.00 -5.52 16.79
C PHE A 96 26.22 -4.20 16.71
N THR A 97 26.83 -3.08 17.09
CA THR A 97 26.23 -1.75 16.97
C THR A 97 26.03 -1.37 15.50
N THR A 98 27.04 -1.59 14.67
CA THR A 98 26.94 -1.35 13.21
C THR A 98 25.79 -2.16 12.59
N LEU A 99 25.67 -3.44 12.97
CA LEU A 99 24.61 -4.32 12.48
C LEU A 99 23.21 -3.88 12.97
N LYS A 100 23.07 -3.48 14.23
CA LYS A 100 21.80 -2.96 14.76
C LYS A 100 21.41 -1.64 14.09
N VAL A 101 22.35 -0.70 13.99
CA VAL A 101 22.11 0.64 13.40
C VAL A 101 21.74 0.52 11.93
N SER A 102 22.52 -0.22 11.14
CA SER A 102 22.20 -0.46 9.72
C SER A 102 20.87 -1.19 9.53
N GLY A 103 20.54 -2.15 10.41
CA GLY A 103 19.26 -2.83 10.42
C GLY A 103 18.09 -1.87 10.67
N TYR A 104 18.16 -1.05 11.73
CA TYR A 104 17.10 -0.08 12.03
C TYR A 104 16.97 1.01 10.97
N CYS A 105 18.07 1.57 10.50
CA CYS A 105 18.04 2.60 9.47
C CYS A 105 17.59 2.06 8.11
N GLY A 106 18.03 0.84 7.75
CA GLY A 106 17.54 0.16 6.56
C GLY A 106 16.05 -0.14 6.63
N LEU A 107 15.54 -0.50 7.81
CA LEU A 107 14.11 -0.72 8.03
C LEU A 107 13.32 0.60 8.01
N LEU A 108 13.85 1.69 8.56
CA LEU A 108 13.26 3.03 8.45
C LEU A 108 13.20 3.49 6.99
N LEU A 109 14.28 3.33 6.22
CA LEU A 109 14.28 3.64 4.79
C LEU A 109 13.40 2.68 3.97
N GLY A 110 13.28 1.43 4.38
CA GLY A 110 12.40 0.44 3.75
C GLY A 110 10.92 0.59 4.13
N SER A 111 10.61 1.29 5.23
CA SER A 111 9.26 1.44 5.80
C SER A 111 8.17 1.83 4.78
N PRO A 112 8.30 2.88 3.96
CA PRO A 112 7.27 3.25 2.98
C PRO A 112 7.05 2.16 1.92
N VAL A 113 8.10 1.42 1.56
CA VAL A 113 8.00 0.32 0.58
C VAL A 113 7.24 -0.84 1.20
N ILE A 114 7.54 -1.18 2.46
CA ILE A 114 6.78 -2.21 3.21
C ILE A 114 5.30 -1.82 3.27
N LEU A 115 5.01 -0.56 3.62
CA LEU A 115 3.65 -0.02 3.70
C LEU A 115 2.93 -0.10 2.34
N TYR A 116 3.61 0.25 1.26
CA TYR A 116 3.09 0.13 -0.09
C TYR A 116 2.75 -1.33 -0.44
N GLU A 117 3.64 -2.28 -0.17
CA GLU A 117 3.41 -3.70 -0.48
C GLU A 117 2.28 -4.31 0.37
N ILE A 118 2.15 -3.93 1.64
CA ILE A 118 1.03 -4.36 2.51
C ILE A 118 -0.30 -3.90 1.92
N ILE A 119 -0.39 -2.63 1.51
CA ILE A 119 -1.63 -2.09 0.93
C ILE A 119 -1.88 -2.66 -0.47
N ALA A 120 -0.84 -2.90 -1.26
CA ALA A 120 -0.93 -3.58 -2.55
C ALA A 120 -1.51 -5.00 -2.44
N PHE A 121 -1.27 -5.69 -1.32
CA PHE A 121 -1.89 -6.97 -1.01
C PHE A 121 -3.37 -6.85 -0.60
N VAL A 122 -3.77 -5.76 0.06
CA VAL A 122 -5.18 -5.53 0.47
C VAL A 122 -6.05 -5.02 -0.69
N LEU A 123 -5.46 -4.24 -1.59
CA LEU A 123 -6.08 -3.67 -2.80
C LEU A 123 -6.94 -4.63 -3.66
N PRO A 124 -6.55 -5.89 -3.94
CA PRO A 124 -7.39 -6.85 -4.67
C PRO A 124 -8.71 -7.19 -3.96
N GLY A 125 -8.79 -7.05 -2.64
CA GLY A 125 -10.01 -7.31 -1.87
C GLY A 125 -10.97 -6.12 -1.75
N LEU A 126 -10.70 -5.02 -2.47
CA LEU A 126 -11.37 -3.73 -2.29
C LEU A 126 -12.04 -3.23 -3.58
N THR A 127 -13.16 -2.52 -3.45
CA THR A 127 -13.92 -1.99 -4.59
C THR A 127 -13.10 -0.96 -5.40
N ARG A 128 -13.37 -0.81 -6.71
CA ARG A 128 -12.65 0.14 -7.58
C ARG A 128 -12.72 1.59 -7.06
N ALA A 129 -13.83 1.95 -6.44
CA ALA A 129 -14.03 3.27 -5.84
C ALA A 129 -13.08 3.52 -4.66
N GLU A 130 -12.87 2.53 -3.79
CA GLU A 130 -12.00 2.65 -2.61
C GLU A 130 -10.52 2.62 -2.99
N ARG A 131 -10.14 1.83 -4.00
CA ARG A 131 -8.77 1.76 -4.54
C ARG A 131 -8.21 3.14 -4.91
N ARG A 132 -9.04 4.07 -5.38
CA ARG A 132 -8.62 5.43 -5.76
C ARG A 132 -8.26 6.30 -4.55
N PHE A 133 -8.85 6.05 -3.39
CA PHE A 133 -8.54 6.78 -2.16
C PHE A 133 -7.30 6.21 -1.45
N LEU A 134 -7.05 4.90 -1.55
CA LEU A 134 -5.87 4.27 -0.97
C LEU A 134 -4.56 4.82 -1.54
N GLY A 135 -4.49 5.11 -2.84
CA GLY A 135 -3.29 5.66 -3.49
C GLY A 135 -2.73 6.94 -2.84
N PRO A 136 -3.52 8.04 -2.74
CA PRO A 136 -3.07 9.26 -2.10
C PRO A 136 -2.82 9.10 -0.59
N ILE A 137 -3.54 8.20 0.10
CA ILE A 137 -3.30 7.90 1.51
C ILE A 137 -1.92 7.26 1.71
N VAL A 138 -1.53 6.30 0.87
CA VAL A 138 -0.20 5.65 0.95
C VAL A 138 0.92 6.63 0.64
N LEU A 139 0.75 7.48 -0.38
CA LEU A 139 1.70 8.56 -0.66
C LEU A 139 1.80 9.53 0.53
N GLY A 140 0.66 9.94 1.10
CA GLY A 140 0.62 10.80 2.28
C GLY A 140 1.32 10.17 3.48
N SER A 141 1.07 8.89 3.77
CA SER A 141 1.69 8.16 4.87
C SER A 141 3.20 7.99 4.67
N SER A 142 3.64 7.73 3.43
CA SER A 142 5.07 7.60 3.12
C SER A 142 5.79 8.93 3.31
N VAL A 143 5.19 10.04 2.87
CA VAL A 143 5.74 11.39 3.07
C VAL A 143 5.75 11.75 4.55
N LEU A 144 4.66 11.50 5.28
CA LEU A 144 4.55 11.81 6.70
C LEU A 144 5.52 10.99 7.56
N PHE A 145 5.91 9.80 7.12
CA PHE A 145 6.90 8.99 7.83
C PHE A 145 8.31 9.60 7.79
N TYR A 146 8.64 10.35 6.73
CA TYR A 146 9.94 11.01 6.57
C TYR A 146 9.96 12.50 6.94
N ALA A 147 8.79 13.16 6.95
CA ALA A 147 8.63 14.57 7.32
C ALA A 147 8.72 14.76 8.84
#